data_AF-A3DII9-F1
#
_entry.id   AF-A3DII9-F1
#
_cell.length_a   1.000
_cell.length_b   1.000
_cell.length_c   1.000
_cell.angle_alpha   90.00
_cell.angle_beta   90.00
_cell.angle_gamma   90.00
#
_symmetry.space_group_name_H-M   'P 1'
#
loop_
_entity.id
_entity.type
_entity.pdbx_description
1 polymer ?
#
loop_
_entity_poly.entity_id
_entity_poly.type
_entity_poly.pdbx_seq_one_letter_code
_entity_poly.pdbx_strand_id
1 'polypeptide(L)' 'MFYVIEGKMQIELDDGLIDLDAGDFIIIPKGTRHRPVCKTLVKCLLIEKCGTLSKDNTGGTYKE' A
#
# COMPACT_ATOMS: atom_id res chain seq x y z
N MET A 1 3.85 1.12 -5.30
CA MET A 1 4.26 2.42 -4.70
C MET A 1 3.02 3.01 -4.05
N PHE A 2 3.15 3.67 -2.91
CA PHE A 2 2.00 4.22 -2.19
C PHE A 2 2.16 5.72 -1.97
N TYR A 3 1.10 6.47 -2.21
CA TYR A 3 0.96 7.86 -1.81
C TYR A 3 -0.26 8.00 -0.90
N VAL A 4 -0.10 8.56 0.29
CA VAL A 4 -1.22 8.75 1.22
C VAL A 4 -1.90 10.08 0.90
N ILE A 5 -3.15 10.03 0.47
CA ILE A 5 -3.94 11.22 0.16
C ILE A 5 -4.60 11.76 1.43
N GLU A 6 -5.23 10.87 2.21
CA GLU A 6 -5.90 11.21 3.48
C GLU A 6 -5.74 10.04 4.48
N GLY A 7 -5.59 10.38 5.77
CA GLY A 7 -5.42 9.39 6.85
C GLY A 7 -3.97 9.05 7.16
N LYS A 8 -3.76 7.92 7.85
CA LYS A 8 -2.45 7.41 8.28
C LYS A 8 -2.38 5.90 8.09
N MET A 9 -1.27 5.41 7.56
CA MET A 9 -1.02 3.97 7.40
C MET A 9 0.41 3.61 7.76
N GLN A 10 0.66 2.33 7.95
CA GLN A 10 1.98 1.78 8.18
C GLN A 10 2.32 0.78 7.07
N ILE A 11 3.59 0.72 6.68
CA ILE A 11 4.13 -0.38 5.89
C ILE A 11 5.01 -1.21 6.82
N GLU A 12 4.57 -2.42 7.12
CA GLU A 12 5.42 -3.42 7.77
C GLU A 12 6.36 -4.04 6.75
N LEU A 13 7.63 -4.09 7.09
CA LEU A 13 8.71 -4.75 6.38
C LEU A 13 9.33 -5.81 7.31
N ASP A 14 10.17 -6.69 6.78
CA ASP A 14 10.86 -7.70 7.59
C ASP A 14 11.86 -7.05 8.58
N ASP A 15 12.36 -5.85 8.27
CA ASP A 15 13.35 -5.10 9.06
C ASP A 15 12.75 -3.99 9.93
N GLY A 16 11.42 -3.78 9.89
CA GLY A 16 10.76 -2.79 10.73
C GLY A 16 9.42 -2.28 10.21
N LEU A 17 9.00 -1.13 10.73
CA LEU A 17 7.78 -0.43 10.33
C LEU A 17 8.11 0.95 9.81
N ILE A 18 7.41 1.36 8.74
CA ILE A 18 7.45 2.71 8.22
C ILE A 18 6.07 3.33 8.39
N ASP A 19 5.99 4.41 9.17
CA ASP A 19 4.79 5.24 9.30
C ASP A 19 4.65 6.17 8.09
N LEU A 20 3.41 6.32 7.61
CA LEU A 20 3.05 7.22 6.52
C LEU A 20 1.83 8.04 6.90
N ASP A 21 1.98 9.35 6.89
CA ASP A 21 0.92 10.33 7.06
C ASP A 21 0.45 10.89 5.71
N ALA A 22 -0.66 11.63 5.70
CA ALA A 22 -1.15 12.29 4.50
C ALA A 22 -0.07 13.19 3.86
N GLY A 23 0.16 13.02 2.56
CA GLY A 23 1.24 13.67 1.82
C GLY A 23 2.51 12.82 1.69
N ASP A 24 2.66 11.74 2.46
CA ASP A 24 3.82 10.87 2.36
C ASP A 24 3.76 9.95 1.14
N PHE A 25 4.94 9.67 0.62
CA PHE A 25 5.15 8.80 -0.53
C PHE A 25 6.20 7.74 -0.21
N ILE A 26 5.93 6.49 -0.58
CA ILE A 26 6.90 5.41 -0.47
C ILE A 26 7.03 4.60 -1.76
N ILE A 27 8.28 4.30 -2.08
CA ILE A 27 8.65 3.34 -3.11
C ILE A 27 9.05 2.05 -2.41
N ILE A 28 8.33 0.97 -2.71
CA ILE A 28 8.70 -0.37 -2.25
C ILE A 28 9.59 -1.02 -3.32
N PRO A 29 10.87 -1.33 -3.02
CA PRO A 29 11.76 -1.94 -3.99
C PRO A 29 11.23 -3.31 -4.45
N LYS A 30 11.52 -3.68 -5.70
CA LYS A 30 11.12 -4.98 -6.26
C LYS A 30 11.63 -6.13 -5.38
N GLY A 31 10.74 -7.06 -5.04
CA GLY A 31 11.08 -8.23 -4.22
C GLY A 31 11.02 -8.00 -2.72
N THR A 32 10.76 -6.76 -2.27
CA THR A 32 10.60 -6.46 -0.84
C THR A 32 9.26 -6.98 -0.35
N ARG A 33 9.31 -7.91 0.61
CA ARG A 33 8.12 -8.34 1.34
C ARG A 33 7.64 -7.18 2.19
N HIS A 34 6.37 -6.83 2.05
CA HIS A 34 5.77 -5.72 2.77
C HIS A 34 4.29 -5.99 3.03
N ARG A 35 3.75 -5.38 4.08
CA ARG A 35 2.33 -5.47 4.44
C ARG A 35 1.79 -4.08 4.79
N PRO A 36 0.90 -3.52 3.97
CA PRO A 36 0.16 -2.31 4.32
C PRO A 36 -0.78 -2.56 5.49
N VAL A 37 -0.73 -1.71 6.52
CA VAL A 37 -1.56 -1.80 7.72
C VAL A 37 -2.24 -0.46 7.97
N CYS A 38 -3.58 -0.48 8.02
CA CYS A 38 -4.40 0.69 8.29
C CYS A 38 -5.24 0.44 9.55
N LYS A 39 -5.05 1.24 10.60
CA LYS A 39 -5.85 1.14 11.85
C LYS A 39 -7.17 1.92 11.78
N THR A 40 -7.23 2.90 10.86
CA THR A 40 -8.40 3.71 10.55
C THR A 40 -8.61 3.73 9.04
N LEU A 41 -9.69 4.37 8.56
CA LEU A 41 -9.89 4.55 7.12
C LEU A 41 -8.77 5.42 6.53
N VAL A 42 -8.24 5.00 5.38
CA VAL A 42 -7.15 5.67 4.66
C VAL A 42 -7.51 5.74 3.19
N LYS A 43 -7.22 6.89 2.57
CA LYS A 43 -7.29 7.07 1.13
C LYS A 43 -5.87 7.16 0.61
N CYS A 44 -5.47 6.20 -0.21
CA CYS A 44 -4.14 6.19 -0.83
C CYS A 44 -4.26 5.96 -2.34
N LEU A 45 -3.24 6.43 -3.06
CA LEU A 45 -3.02 6.08 -4.45
C LEU A 45 -1.97 4.97 -4.50
N LEU A 46 -2.36 3.82 -5.04
CA LEU A 46 -1.47 2.73 -5.41
C LEU A 46 -1.02 2.94 -6.85
N ILE A 47 0.30 3.09 -7.05
CA ILE A 47 0.91 3.11 -8.38
C ILE A 47 1.69 1.82 -8.55
N GLU A 48 1.30 1.02 -9.55
CA GLU A 48 1.86 -0.29 -9.81
C GLU A 48 1.84 -0.65 -11.30
N LYS A 49 2.45 -1.78 -11.64
CA LYS A 49 2.45 -2.28 -13.02
C LYS A 49 1.09 -2.89 -13.35
N CYS A 50 0.66 -2.71 -14.60
CA CYS A 50 -0.51 -3.41 -15.12
C CYS A 50 -0.40 -4.93 -14.91
N GLY A 51 -1.50 -5.58 -14.52
CA GLY A 51 -1.57 -7.02 -14.23
C GLY A 51 -1.11 -7.43 -12.83
N THR A 52 -0.77 -6.49 -11.95
CA THR A 52 -0.39 -6.81 -10.55
C THR A 52 -1.62 -7.09 -9.69
N LEU A 53 -2.76 -6.44 -9.98
CA LEU A 53 -4.01 -6.64 -9.26
C LEU A 53 -4.69 -7.95 -9.67
N SER A 54 -5.17 -8.68 -8.67
CA SER A 54 -5.95 -9.90 -8.84
C SER A 54 -7.09 -9.92 -7.83
N LYS A 55 -8.12 -10.72 -8.09
CA LYS A 55 -9.23 -10.88 -7.13
C LYS A 55 -8.72 -11.32 -5.75
N ASP A 56 -7.68 -12.13 -5.70
CA ASP A 56 -7.11 -12.64 -4.46
C ASP A 56 -6.47 -11.53 -3.62
N ASN A 57 -5.76 -10.58 -4.25
CA ASN A 57 -5.06 -9.50 -3.53
C ASN A 57 -5.89 -8.22 -3.35
N THR A 58 -7.09 -8.13 -3.95
CA THR A 58 -8.01 -7.01 -3.79
C THR A 58 -9.28 -7.36 -2.99
N GLY A 59 -9.30 -8.50 -2.31
CA GLY A 59 -10.50 -8.97 -1.60
C GLY A 59 -11.72 -9.14 -2.52
N GLY A 60 -11.48 -9.52 -3.77
CA GLY A 60 -12.51 -9.76 -4.79
C GLY A 60 -13.11 -8.53 -5.45
N THR A 61 -12.66 -7.31 -5.10
CA THR A 61 -13.26 -6.06 -5.60
C THR A 61 -12.75 -5.61 -6.97
N TYR A 62 -11.54 -6.03 -7.38
CA TYR A 62 -10.99 -5.69 -8.69
C TYR A 62 -11.76 -6.40 -9.82
N LYS A 63 -12.15 -5.60 -10.82
CA LYS A 63 -12.80 -6.04 -12.06
C LYS A 63 -11.97 -5.47 -13.22
N GLU A 64 -11.58 -6.34 -14.14
CA GLU A 64 -10.86 -5.98 -15.37
C GLU A 64 -11.62 -4.97 -16.22
#